data_AF-A0A0F9P6H2-F1
#
_entry.id   AF-A0A0F9P6H2-F1
#
_cell.length_a   1.000
_cell.length_b   1.000
_cell.length_c   1.000
_cell.angle_alpha   90.00
_cell.angle_beta   90.00
_cell.angle_gamma   90.00
#
_symmetry.space_group_name_H-M   'P 1'
#
loop_
_entity.id
_entity.type
_entity.pdbx_description
1 polymer ?
#
loop_
_entity_poly.entity_id
_entity_poly.type
_entity_poly.pdbx_seq_one_letter_code
_entity_poly.pdbx_strand_id
1 'polypeptide(L)'
;MALKEAITNVDRAIKNADEIAKKLTTKDRKKLSKGTFCGPNRSFPVNDCQHASTAKAFLKRSKFSSATKKRIAACINRRAKSMGCKPGKKAKADIEMALALAETDIFKTTRELVNQSIEAEGLELDFNDCKGC
;
A
#
# COMPACT_ATOMS: atom_id res chain seq x y z
N MET A 1 -39.32 -4.27 -9.94
CA MET A 1 -38.91 -2.88 -9.62
C MET A 1 -37.57 -2.84 -8.87
N ALA A 2 -37.31 -3.75 -7.92
CA ALA A 2 -36.05 -3.82 -7.15
C ALA A 2 -34.74 -3.92 -7.98
N LEU A 3 -34.74 -4.63 -9.11
CA LEU A 3 -33.52 -4.76 -9.93
C LEU A 3 -33.08 -3.43 -10.58
N LYS A 4 -34.04 -2.60 -11.01
CA LYS A 4 -33.76 -1.28 -11.60
C LYS A 4 -33.22 -0.31 -10.55
N GLU A 5 -33.72 -0.39 -9.32
CA GLU A 5 -33.19 0.38 -8.18
C GLU A 5 -31.77 -0.06 -7.79
N ALA A 6 -31.50 -1.38 -7.78
CA ALA A 6 -30.15 -1.88 -7.51
C ALA A 6 -29.13 -1.40 -8.54
N ILE A 7 -29.46 -1.44 -9.84
CA ILE A 7 -28.58 -0.98 -10.93
C ILE A 7 -28.29 0.53 -10.78
N THR A 8 -29.33 1.34 -10.55
CA THR A 8 -29.15 2.80 -10.38
C THR A 8 -28.32 3.17 -9.14
N ASN A 9 -28.36 2.34 -8.08
CA ASN A 9 -27.52 2.52 -6.90
C ASN A 9 -26.05 2.17 -7.19
N VAL A 10 -25.80 1.11 -7.95
CA VAL A 10 -24.44 0.73 -8.40
C VAL A 10 -23.84 1.81 -9.31
N ASP A 11 -24.60 2.30 -10.30
CA ASP A 11 -24.16 3.37 -11.20
C ASP A 11 -23.79 4.66 -10.46
N ARG A 12 -24.56 4.99 -9.42
CA ARG A 12 -24.28 6.13 -8.55
C ARG A 12 -22.99 5.95 -7.76
N ALA A 13 -22.76 4.75 -7.24
CA ALA A 13 -21.52 4.43 -6.52
C ALA A 13 -20.29 4.50 -7.45
N ILE A 14 -20.41 3.99 -8.68
CA ILE A 14 -19.34 4.07 -9.69
C ILE A 14 -19.03 5.53 -10.04
N LYS A 15 -20.05 6.35 -10.33
CA LYS A 15 -19.87 7.79 -10.60
C LYS A 15 -19.23 8.54 -9.44
N ASN A 16 -19.63 8.23 -8.20
CA ASN A 16 -19.02 8.84 -7.02
C ASN A 16 -17.55 8.41 -6.87
N ALA A 17 -17.22 7.15 -7.14
CA ALA A 17 -15.85 6.67 -7.10
C ALA A 17 -14.96 7.33 -8.17
N ASP A 18 -15.48 7.55 -9.38
CA ASP A 18 -14.77 8.24 -10.46
C ASP A 18 -14.52 9.73 -10.14
N GLU A 19 -15.47 10.42 -9.51
CA GLU A 19 -15.25 11.80 -9.05
C GLU A 19 -14.23 11.87 -7.90
N ILE A 20 -14.18 10.87 -7.01
CA ILE A 20 -13.14 10.77 -5.96
C ILE A 20 -11.76 10.45 -6.58
N ALA A 21 -11.70 9.60 -7.60
CA ALA A 21 -10.47 9.19 -8.27
C ALA A 21 -10.05 10.12 -9.43
N LYS A 22 -10.80 11.20 -9.67
CA LYS A 22 -10.62 12.10 -10.81
C LYS A 22 -9.20 12.63 -10.88
N LYS A 23 -8.51 12.36 -12.00
CA LYS A 23 -7.17 12.89 -12.25
C LYS A 23 -7.21 14.42 -12.30
N LEU A 24 -6.57 15.07 -11.33
CA LEU A 24 -6.49 16.54 -11.32
C LEU A 24 -5.76 17.07 -12.55
N THR A 25 -6.35 18.08 -13.20
CA THR A 25 -5.70 18.83 -14.28
C THR A 25 -4.42 19.50 -13.79
N THR A 26 -3.55 19.94 -14.70
CA THR A 26 -2.33 20.70 -14.32
C THR A 26 -2.67 21.99 -13.57
N LYS A 27 -3.79 22.64 -13.92
CA LYS A 27 -4.29 23.87 -13.26
C LYS A 27 -4.74 23.56 -11.83
N ASP A 28 -5.53 22.50 -11.63
CA ASP A 28 -6.05 22.15 -10.31
C ASP A 28 -4.95 21.62 -9.40
N ARG A 29 -3.99 20.84 -9.94
CA ARG A 29 -2.78 20.47 -9.21
C ARG A 29 -1.99 21.67 -8.72
N LYS A 30 -1.90 22.75 -9.51
CA LYS A 30 -1.20 23.99 -9.10
C LYS A 30 -1.94 24.73 -7.98
N LYS A 31 -3.28 24.70 -7.98
CA LYS A 31 -4.13 25.33 -6.95
C LYS A 31 -4.07 24.63 -5.59
N LEU A 32 -3.69 23.36 -5.54
CA LEU A 32 -3.51 22.66 -4.27
C LEU A 32 -2.49 23.40 -3.39
N SER A 33 -2.69 23.37 -2.07
CA SER A 33 -1.75 23.97 -1.12
C SER A 33 -0.36 23.29 -1.24
N LYS A 34 0.70 24.08 -1.45
CA LYS A 34 2.09 23.58 -1.40
C LYS A 34 2.42 23.02 -0.01
N GLY A 35 1.74 23.56 1.00
CA GLY A 35 1.78 23.17 2.41
C GLY A 35 1.13 21.82 2.71
N THR A 36 0.78 21.00 1.71
CA THR A 36 0.24 19.65 1.90
C THR A 36 1.20 18.55 1.40
N PHE A 37 2.19 18.91 0.58
CA PHE A 37 3.13 17.95 -0.01
C PHE A 37 4.50 17.98 0.65
N CYS A 38 5.19 16.84 0.63
CA CYS A 38 6.56 16.68 1.06
C CYS A 38 7.44 16.19 -0.11
N GLY A 39 8.65 16.72 -0.18
CA GLY A 39 9.62 16.39 -1.22
C GLY A 39 9.53 17.22 -2.50
N PRO A 40 10.52 17.06 -3.40
CA PRO A 40 10.59 17.80 -4.65
C PRO A 40 9.37 17.52 -5.51
N ASN A 41 8.96 18.47 -6.36
CA ASN A 41 7.83 18.31 -7.29
C ASN A 41 6.53 17.78 -6.66
N ARG A 42 6.31 18.03 -5.36
CA ARG A 42 5.11 17.59 -4.64
C ARG A 42 4.94 16.06 -4.67
N SER A 43 6.04 15.29 -4.61
CA SER A 43 6.01 13.83 -4.77
C SER A 43 5.24 13.06 -3.69
N PHE A 44 5.17 13.57 -2.46
CA PHE A 44 4.49 12.86 -1.36
C PHE A 44 3.35 13.72 -0.79
N PRO A 45 2.08 13.42 -1.10
CA PRO A 45 0.95 14.05 -0.42
C PRO A 45 0.90 13.59 1.05
N VAL A 46 0.68 14.53 1.97
CA VAL A 46 0.55 14.27 3.41
C VAL A 46 -0.68 15.04 3.92
N ASN A 47 -1.85 14.63 3.43
CA ASN A 47 -3.14 15.27 3.71
C ASN A 47 -3.74 14.78 5.04
N ASP A 48 -3.46 13.52 5.38
CA ASP A 48 -3.96 12.83 6.57
C ASP A 48 -2.92 11.84 7.12
N CYS A 49 -3.27 11.13 8.18
CA CYS A 49 -2.39 10.16 8.82
C CYS A 49 -2.14 8.89 8.00
N GLN A 50 -3.08 8.46 7.15
CA GLN A 50 -2.85 7.33 6.26
C GLN A 50 -1.81 7.70 5.19
N HIS A 51 -1.96 8.86 4.56
CA HIS A 51 -1.01 9.40 3.59
C HIS A 51 0.37 9.63 4.20
N ALA A 52 0.47 10.09 5.45
CA ALA A 52 1.75 10.20 6.16
C ALA A 52 2.46 8.84 6.30
N SER A 53 1.71 7.79 6.65
CA SER A 53 2.22 6.43 6.83
C SER A 53 2.67 5.82 5.50
N THR A 54 1.80 5.93 4.49
CA THR A 54 2.06 5.48 3.12
C THR A 54 3.27 6.21 2.52
N ALA A 55 3.37 7.53 2.68
CA ALA A 55 4.50 8.31 2.21
C ALA A 55 5.82 7.81 2.81
N LYS A 56 5.84 7.47 4.11
CA LYS A 56 7.03 6.93 4.78
C LYS A 56 7.42 5.53 4.27
N ALA A 57 6.44 4.70 3.94
CA ALA A 57 6.68 3.38 3.34
C ALA A 57 7.26 3.51 1.92
N PHE A 58 6.66 4.35 1.07
CA PHE A 58 7.13 4.61 -0.29
C PHE A 58 8.50 5.29 -0.32
N LEU A 59 8.80 6.15 0.66
CA LEU A 59 10.09 6.84 0.73
C LEU A 59 11.27 5.85 0.74
N LYS A 60 11.12 4.69 1.41
CA LYS A 60 12.15 3.65 1.44
C LYS A 60 12.44 3.11 0.03
N ARG A 61 11.38 2.91 -0.76
CA ARG A 61 11.42 2.39 -2.15
C ARG A 61 11.78 3.44 -3.20
N SER A 62 11.75 4.73 -2.85
CA SER A 62 12.01 5.81 -3.79
C SER A 62 13.48 5.85 -4.27
N LYS A 63 13.70 6.35 -5.50
CA LYS A 63 15.03 6.51 -6.12
C LYS A 63 15.79 7.77 -5.66
N PHE A 64 15.29 8.48 -4.65
CA PHE A 64 15.95 9.68 -4.13
C PHE A 64 17.27 9.35 -3.41
N SER A 65 18.22 10.28 -3.45
CA SER A 65 19.47 10.17 -2.68
C SER A 65 19.20 10.10 -1.18
N SER A 66 20.13 9.51 -0.43
CA SER A 66 20.03 9.36 1.04
C SER A 66 19.77 10.70 1.75
N ALA A 67 20.47 11.76 1.34
CA ALA A 67 20.28 13.12 1.85
C ALA A 67 18.87 13.64 1.56
N THR A 68 18.37 13.44 0.35
CA THR A 68 17.01 13.86 -0.04
C THR A 68 15.96 13.07 0.73
N LYS A 69 16.13 11.75 0.89
CA LYS A 69 15.26 10.91 1.70
C LYS A 69 15.16 11.42 3.14
N LYS A 70 16.28 11.82 3.77
CA LYS A 70 16.26 12.41 5.13
C LYS A 70 15.43 13.69 5.20
N ARG A 71 15.56 14.60 4.23
CA ARG A 71 14.76 15.84 4.17
C ARG A 71 13.26 15.55 4.01
N ILE A 72 12.90 14.61 3.14
CA ILE A 72 11.51 14.22 2.91
C ILE A 72 10.94 13.56 4.17
N ALA A 73 11.68 12.66 4.80
CA ALA A 73 11.27 12.02 6.06
C ALA A 73 11.02 13.06 7.16
N ALA A 74 11.88 14.06 7.29
CA ALA A 74 11.70 15.14 8.26
C ALA A 74 10.42 15.95 7.97
N CYS A 75 10.13 16.26 6.71
CA CYS A 75 8.88 16.92 6.32
C CYS A 75 7.65 16.08 6.70
N ILE A 76 7.65 14.79 6.36
CA ILE A 76 6.55 13.86 6.66
C ILE A 76 6.33 13.79 8.17
N ASN A 77 7.40 13.62 8.95
CA ASN A 77 7.29 13.53 10.41
C ASN A 77 6.74 14.82 11.04
N ARG A 78 7.16 16.00 10.56
CA ARG A 78 6.62 17.29 11.06
C ARG A 78 5.11 17.41 10.80
N ARG A 79 4.66 17.04 9.59
CA ARG A 79 3.23 17.04 9.23
C ARG A 79 2.44 16.02 10.03
N ALA A 80 2.97 14.81 10.16
CA ALA A 80 2.35 13.77 10.97
C ALA A 80 2.16 14.25 12.42
N LYS A 81 3.16 14.96 12.97
CA LYS A 81 3.07 15.57 14.31
C LYS A 81 2.02 16.69 14.37
N SER A 82 1.96 17.59 13.39
CA SER A 82 0.95 18.66 13.38
C SER A 82 -0.48 18.14 13.26
N MET A 83 -0.68 16.96 12.67
CA MET A 83 -1.99 16.29 12.56
C MET A 83 -2.29 15.34 13.73
N GLY A 84 -1.40 15.21 14.72
CA GLY A 84 -1.61 14.30 15.86
C GLY A 84 -1.56 12.81 15.50
N CYS A 85 -0.91 12.43 14.41
CA CYS A 85 -0.84 11.04 13.98
C CYS A 85 -0.07 10.20 14.99
N LYS A 86 -0.69 9.10 15.45
CA LYS A 86 -0.04 8.15 16.36
C LYS A 86 1.13 7.47 15.61
N PRO A 87 2.31 7.34 16.24
CA PRO A 87 3.38 6.55 15.65
C PRO A 87 2.86 5.12 15.47
N GLY A 88 3.06 4.55 14.27
CA GLY A 88 2.68 3.18 14.00
C GLY A 88 3.33 2.25 15.03
N LYS A 89 2.49 1.52 15.77
CA LYS A 89 3.00 0.41 16.60
C LYS A 89 3.72 -0.54 15.64
N LYS A 90 4.88 -1.06 16.03
CA LYS A 90 5.43 -2.20 15.29
C LYS A 90 4.33 -3.26 15.29
N ALA A 91 3.96 -3.75 14.12
CA ALA A 91 3.12 -4.94 14.04
C ALA A 91 3.86 -6.00 14.83
N LYS A 92 3.39 -6.29 16.05
CA LYS A 92 3.65 -7.58 16.63
C LYS A 92 2.86 -8.49 15.71
N ALA A 93 3.53 -9.40 15.02
CA ALA A 93 2.79 -10.56 14.53
C ALA A 93 2.11 -11.09 15.80
N ASP A 94 0.79 -11.11 15.83
CA ASP A 94 0.09 -11.86 16.87
C ASP A 94 0.41 -13.31 16.54
N ILE A 95 1.54 -13.78 17.08
CA ILE A 95 2.11 -15.11 16.83
C ILE A 95 1.05 -16.16 17.13
N GLU A 96 0.19 -15.89 18.12
CA GLU A 96 -0.97 -16.68 18.47
C GLU A 96 -1.99 -16.80 17.33
N MET A 97 -2.36 -15.70 16.67
CA MET A 97 -3.27 -15.74 15.52
C MET A 97 -2.63 -16.43 14.30
N ALA A 98 -1.32 -16.25 14.11
CA ALA A 98 -0.57 -16.95 13.05
C ALA A 98 -0.49 -18.46 13.31
N LEU A 99 -0.29 -18.88 14.57
CA LEU A 99 -0.34 -20.29 14.96
C LEU A 99 -1.74 -20.87 14.75
N ALA A 100 -2.78 -20.16 15.20
CA ALA A 100 -4.16 -20.59 15.02
C ALA A 100 -4.54 -20.75 13.54
N LEU A 101 -4.07 -19.84 12.67
CA LEU A 101 -4.25 -19.96 11.22
C LEU A 101 -3.49 -21.15 10.63
N ALA A 102 -2.29 -21.44 11.13
CA ALA A 102 -1.49 -22.59 10.68
C ALA A 102 -2.15 -23.93 11.03
N GLU A 103 -3.01 -23.97 12.05
CA GLU A 103 -3.75 -25.17 12.44
C GLU A 103 -5.06 -25.39 11.67
N THR A 104 -5.51 -24.40 10.90
CA THR A 104 -6.73 -24.54 10.09
C THR A 104 -6.58 -25.63 9.03
N ASP A 105 -7.67 -26.33 8.76
CA ASP A 105 -7.68 -27.44 7.79
C ASP A 105 -7.32 -26.98 6.39
N ILE A 106 -7.70 -25.75 6.02
CA ILE A 106 -7.33 -25.12 4.75
C ILE A 106 -5.81 -24.99 4.63
N PHE A 107 -5.14 -24.52 5.68
CA PHE A 107 -3.69 -24.32 5.66
C PHE A 107 -2.94 -25.65 5.66
N LYS A 108 -3.42 -26.64 6.44
CA LYS A 108 -2.88 -28.01 6.46
C LYS A 108 -3.00 -28.68 5.09
N THR A 109 -4.19 -28.65 4.50
CA THR A 109 -4.45 -29.25 3.18
C THR A 109 -3.56 -28.62 2.10
N THR A 110 -3.44 -27.29 2.12
CA THR A 110 -2.57 -26.57 1.18
C THR A 110 -1.10 -26.95 1.37
N ARG A 111 -0.63 -27.04 2.63
CA ARG A 111 0.73 -27.45 2.97
C ARG A 111 1.04 -28.86 2.48
N GLU A 112 0.09 -29.77 2.63
CA GLU A 112 0.23 -31.16 2.24
C GLU A 112 0.29 -31.30 0.72
N LEU A 113 -0.56 -30.59 -0.03
CA LEU A 113 -0.50 -30.50 -1.49
C LEU A 113 0.82 -29.89 -2.00
N VAL A 114 1.32 -28.84 -1.33
CA VAL A 114 2.61 -28.22 -1.67
C VAL A 114 3.75 -29.20 -1.43
N ASN A 115 3.76 -29.90 -0.29
CA ASN A 115 4.78 -30.90 0.01
C ASN A 115 4.74 -32.06 -0.98
N GLN A 116 3.55 -32.57 -1.31
CA GLN A 116 3.38 -33.57 -2.36
C GLN A 116 3.91 -33.07 -3.70
N SER A 117 3.71 -31.79 -4.03
CA SER A 117 4.24 -31.20 -5.28
C SER A 117 5.77 -31.03 -5.27
N ILE A 118 6.37 -30.84 -4.10
CA ILE A 118 7.83 -30.77 -3.93
C ILE A 118 8.45 -32.17 -4.00
N GLU A 119 7.78 -33.18 -3.45
CA GLU A 119 8.27 -34.56 -3.37
C GLU A 119 7.98 -35.37 -4.64
N ALA A 120 6.91 -35.04 -5.38
CA ALA A 120 6.48 -35.84 -6.52
C ALA A 120 7.43 -35.76 -7.72
N GLU A 121 8.07 -34.62 -8.00
CA GLU A 121 8.87 -34.48 -9.22
C GLU A 121 10.03 -33.49 -9.02
N GLY A 122 11.20 -33.85 -9.57
CA GLY A 122 12.42 -33.05 -9.61
C GLY A 122 12.24 -31.72 -10.33
N LEU A 123 11.63 -30.75 -9.66
CA LEU A 123 11.60 -29.36 -10.06
C LEU A 123 12.96 -28.75 -9.72
N GLU A 124 13.94 -29.04 -10.57
CA GLU A 124 15.20 -28.32 -10.63
C GLU A 124 14.88 -26.87 -11.03
N LEU A 125 14.56 -26.04 -10.03
CA LEU A 125 14.52 -24.59 -10.19
C LEU A 125 15.96 -24.12 -10.42
N ASP A 126 16.43 -24.24 -11.65
CA ASP A 126 17.75 -23.75 -12.03
C ASP A 126 17.73 -22.22 -11.98
N PHE A 127 18.12 -21.67 -10.82
CA PHE A 127 18.23 -20.24 -10.57
C PHE A 127 19.24 -19.54 -11.49
N ASN A 128 19.98 -20.30 -12.32
CA ASN A 128 20.95 -19.76 -13.27
C ASN A 128 20.32 -19.16 -14.54
N ASP A 129 19.02 -19.38 -14.81
CA ASP A 129 18.35 -18.80 -15.97
C ASP A 129 17.89 -17.34 -15.78
N CYS A 130 18.07 -16.76 -14.58
CA CYS A 130 17.95 -15.31 -14.37
C CYS A 130 19.27 -14.56 -14.65
N LYS A 131 19.90 -14.82 -15.80
CA LYS A 131 20.91 -13.88 -16.35
C LYS A 131 20.20 -12.70 -17.03
N GLY A 132 19.64 -11.78 -16.24
CA GLY A 132 19.12 -10.53 -16.79
C GLY A 132 18.08 -9.75 -15.99
N CYS A 133 18.04 -9.83 -14.65
CA CYS A 133 17.28 -8.89 -13.81
C CYS A 133 18.18 -7.87 -13.10
#